data_AF-A0A058ZEF0-F1
#
_entry.id   AF-A0A058ZEF0-F1
#
_cell.length_a   1.000
_cell.length_b   1.000
_cell.length_c   1.000
_cell.angle_alpha   90.00
_cell.angle_beta   90.00
_cell.angle_gamma   90.00
#
_symmetry.space_group_name_H-M   'P 1'
#
loop_
_entity.id
_entity.type
_entity.pdbx_description
1 polymer ?
#
loop_
_entity_poly.entity_id
_entity_poly.type
_entity_poly.pdbx_seq_one_letter_code
_entity_poly.pdbx_strand_id
1 'polypeptide(L)'
;MSSIDPNALGNNQDIELAWAELAFKFAETHEKLLSRIDGSKLRLTRIDDAIYEHFRKEFPDFDLSSVDDDILKGTEAKKAKWREFCNKYEHQVEDFSAGTLLRSKCTEGYSQENTILVVRIQFYAIEIARNREGHNKLDK
;
A
#
# COMPACT_ATOMS: atom_id res chain seq x y z
N MET A 1 -12.96 -4.70 35.47
CA MET A 1 -12.00 -4.40 34.40
C MET A 1 -11.40 -5.72 33.95
N SER A 2 -12.00 -6.34 32.94
CA SER A 2 -11.55 -7.65 32.45
C SER A 2 -10.32 -7.40 31.59
N SER A 3 -9.17 -7.89 32.04
CA SER A 3 -7.95 -7.98 31.24
C SER A 3 -8.28 -8.83 30.01
N ILE A 4 -8.38 -8.19 28.84
CA ILE A 4 -8.46 -8.90 27.57
C ILE A 4 -7.06 -9.45 27.32
N ASP A 5 -6.92 -10.76 27.43
CA ASP A 5 -5.70 -11.48 27.09
C ASP A 5 -5.47 -11.31 25.57
N PRO A 6 -4.39 -10.67 25.11
CA PRO A 6 -4.14 -10.42 23.69
C PRO A 6 -4.05 -11.72 22.88
N ASN A 7 -3.77 -12.85 23.52
CA ASN A 7 -3.70 -14.17 22.91
C ASN A 7 -5.07 -14.87 22.80
N ALA A 8 -6.13 -14.33 23.41
CA ALA A 8 -7.49 -14.86 23.28
C ALA A 8 -8.17 -14.43 21.98
N LEU A 9 -7.59 -13.47 21.24
CA LEU A 9 -7.92 -13.16 19.86
C LEU A 9 -7.20 -14.15 18.93
N GLY A 10 -7.44 -15.45 19.14
CA GLY A 10 -6.91 -16.49 18.24
C GLY A 10 -7.40 -16.25 16.82
N ASN A 11 -6.55 -16.57 15.83
CA ASN A 11 -6.82 -16.53 14.39
C ASN A 11 -8.29 -16.82 14.08
N ASN A 12 -9.09 -15.76 14.00
CA ASN A 12 -10.50 -15.89 13.73
C ASN A 12 -10.62 -15.88 12.22
N GLN A 13 -10.84 -17.06 11.66
CA GLN A 13 -10.94 -17.28 10.22
C GLN A 13 -11.97 -16.35 9.57
N ASP A 14 -13.04 -15.97 10.29
CA ASP A 14 -14.04 -15.02 9.79
C ASP A 14 -13.48 -13.60 9.67
N ILE A 15 -12.59 -13.20 10.60
CA ILE A 15 -11.91 -11.89 10.56
C ILE A 15 -10.90 -11.86 9.41
N GLU A 16 -10.12 -12.93 9.24
CA GLU A 16 -9.17 -13.05 8.12
C GLU A 16 -9.89 -13.03 6.77
N LEU A 17 -11.02 -13.74 6.67
CA LEU A 17 -11.85 -13.77 5.46
C LEU A 17 -12.42 -12.38 5.15
N ALA A 18 -13.02 -11.71 6.14
CA ALA A 18 -13.58 -10.37 5.97
C ALA A 18 -12.52 -9.35 5.55
N TRP A 19 -11.31 -9.45 6.14
CA TRP A 19 -10.19 -8.62 5.76
C TRP A 19 -9.71 -8.91 4.32
N ALA A 20 -9.61 -10.19 3.93
CA ALA A 20 -9.19 -10.59 2.59
C ALA A 20 -10.19 -10.09 1.53
N GLU A 21 -11.50 -10.19 1.81
CA GLU A 21 -12.55 -9.64 0.95
C GLU A 21 -12.43 -8.12 0.77
N LEU A 22 -12.14 -7.38 1.87
CA LEU A 22 -11.97 -5.94 1.81
C LEU A 22 -10.73 -5.55 0.99
N ALA A 23 -9.61 -6.26 1.20
CA ALA A 23 -8.38 -6.05 0.47
C ALA A 23 -8.56 -6.33 -1.03
N PHE A 24 -9.28 -7.40 -1.37
CA PHE A 24 -9.61 -7.75 -2.75
C PHE A 24 -10.51 -6.69 -3.42
N LYS A 25 -11.59 -6.25 -2.76
CA LYS A 25 -12.47 -5.18 -3.27
C LYS A 25 -11.71 -3.88 -3.51
N PHE A 26 -10.76 -3.56 -2.63
CA PHE A 26 -9.90 -2.40 -2.81
C PHE A 26 -9.00 -2.53 -4.05
N ALA A 27 -8.35 -3.68 -4.24
CA ALA A 27 -7.53 -3.96 -5.42
C ALA A 27 -8.34 -3.86 -6.71
N GLU A 28 -9.53 -4.46 -6.75
CA GLU A 28 -10.42 -4.41 -7.90
C GLU A 28 -10.87 -2.97 -8.22
N THR A 29 -11.15 -2.17 -7.18
CA THR A 29 -11.48 -0.75 -7.35
C THR A 29 -10.30 0.04 -7.92
N HIS A 30 -9.10 -0.22 -7.40
CA HIS A 30 -7.88 0.43 -7.88
C HIS A 30 -7.58 0.07 -9.34
N GLU A 31 -7.70 -1.19 -9.74
CA GLU A 31 -7.53 -1.65 -11.12
C GLU A 31 -8.56 -1.01 -12.08
N LYS A 32 -9.81 -0.89 -11.64
CA LYS A 32 -10.86 -0.18 -12.39
C LYS A 32 -10.54 1.32 -12.57
N LEU A 33 -9.90 1.97 -11.60
CA LEU A 33 -9.47 3.36 -11.74
C LEU A 33 -8.35 3.49 -12.78
N LEU A 34 -7.33 2.64 -12.68
CA LEU A 34 -6.18 2.64 -13.60
C LEU A 34 -6.57 2.34 -15.05
N SER A 35 -7.56 1.48 -15.28
CA SER A 35 -8.06 1.15 -16.63
C SER A 35 -8.93 2.25 -17.26
N ARG A 36 -9.34 3.28 -16.50
CA ARG A 36 -10.27 4.32 -16.97
C ARG A 36 -9.68 5.72 -16.96
N ILE A 37 -8.72 5.97 -16.08
CA ILE A 37 -8.18 7.30 -15.82
C ILE A 37 -6.65 7.21 -15.84
N ASP A 38 -6.02 8.13 -16.54
CA ASP A 38 -4.57 8.27 -16.51
C ASP A 38 -4.08 8.51 -15.07
N GLY A 39 -3.10 7.73 -14.62
CA GLY A 39 -2.59 7.78 -13.25
C GLY A 39 -2.15 9.18 -12.81
N SER A 40 -1.64 10.01 -13.72
CA SER A 40 -1.25 11.40 -13.40
C SER A 40 -2.40 12.29 -12.92
N LYS A 41 -3.65 11.88 -13.18
CA LYS A 41 -4.88 12.57 -12.76
C LYS A 41 -5.54 11.94 -11.54
N LEU A 42 -5.08 10.76 -11.10
CA LEU A 42 -5.62 10.07 -9.94
C LEU A 42 -5.10 10.69 -8.65
N ARG A 43 -6.03 11.02 -7.76
CA ARG A 43 -5.75 11.39 -6.37
C ARG A 43 -6.24 10.27 -5.47
N LEU A 44 -5.34 9.65 -4.72
CA LEU A 44 -5.66 8.52 -3.84
C LEU A 44 -6.04 8.99 -2.44
N THR A 45 -5.50 10.13 -2.01
CA THR A 45 -5.79 10.76 -0.72
C THR A 45 -5.90 12.29 -0.86
N ARG A 46 -6.33 12.96 0.21
CA ARG A 46 -6.34 14.42 0.29
C ARG A 46 -4.93 15.03 0.39
N ILE A 47 -3.95 14.24 0.84
CA ILE A 47 -2.60 14.70 1.19
C ILE A 47 -1.52 14.04 0.31
N ASP A 48 -1.86 13.66 -0.93
CA ASP A 48 -0.93 12.96 -1.83
C ASP A 48 0.40 13.67 -2.00
N ASP A 49 0.38 15.01 -2.04
CA ASP A 49 1.58 15.84 -2.19
C ASP A 49 2.54 15.64 -1.01
N ALA A 50 2.02 15.70 0.22
CA ALA A 50 2.79 15.47 1.43
C ALA A 50 3.29 14.02 1.53
N ILE A 51 2.46 13.04 1.14
CA ILE A 51 2.86 11.63 1.14
C ILE A 51 4.01 11.39 0.17
N TYR A 52 3.91 11.91 -1.06
CA TYR A 52 4.94 11.75 -2.08
C TYR A 52 6.26 12.41 -1.70
N GLU A 53 6.22 13.66 -1.26
CA GLU A 53 7.43 14.41 -0.86
C GLU A 53 8.15 13.70 0.29
N HIS A 54 7.40 13.25 1.30
CA HIS A 54 7.97 12.50 2.41
C HIS A 54 8.52 11.15 1.96
N PHE A 55 7.80 10.42 1.09
CA PHE A 55 8.25 9.13 0.56
C PHE A 55 9.56 9.27 -0.21
N ARG A 56 9.68 10.23 -1.13
CA ARG A 56 10.91 10.45 -1.90
C ARG A 56 12.05 11.05 -1.08
N LYS A 57 11.75 11.77 0.01
CA LYS A 57 12.77 12.18 0.98
C LYS A 57 13.35 10.97 1.72
N GLU A 58 12.50 10.07 2.19
CA GLU A 58 12.93 8.91 2.96
C GLU A 58 13.51 7.80 2.06
N PHE A 59 12.94 7.57 0.89
CA PHE A 59 13.32 6.50 -0.02
C PHE A 59 13.62 7.05 -1.42
N PRO A 60 14.67 7.89 -1.58
CA PRO A 60 14.97 8.57 -2.84
C PRO A 60 15.18 7.59 -4.00
N ASP A 61 15.93 6.51 -3.76
CA ASP A 61 16.31 5.52 -4.77
C ASP A 61 15.38 4.30 -4.81
N PHE A 62 14.16 4.41 -4.24
CA PHE A 62 13.21 3.30 -4.26
C PHE A 62 12.74 3.02 -5.69
N ASP A 63 12.88 1.77 -6.13
CA ASP A 63 12.38 1.30 -7.40
C ASP A 63 10.86 1.05 -7.33
N LEU A 64 10.12 1.76 -8.17
CA LEU A 64 8.66 1.65 -8.26
C LEU A 64 8.20 0.58 -9.25
N SER A 65 9.10 0.14 -10.14
CA SER A 65 8.75 -0.75 -11.26
C SER A 65 8.45 -2.16 -10.76
N SER A 66 9.26 -2.67 -9.83
CA SER A 66 9.13 -3.99 -9.21
C SER A 66 9.32 -3.87 -7.70
N VAL A 67 8.27 -4.20 -6.96
CA VAL A 67 8.24 -4.18 -5.49
C VAL A 67 7.95 -5.59 -5.00
N ASP A 68 8.82 -6.10 -4.13
CA ASP A 68 8.64 -7.41 -3.50
C ASP A 68 8.72 -7.31 -1.97
N ASP A 69 8.47 -8.42 -1.31
CA ASP A 69 8.52 -8.52 0.14
C ASP A 69 9.93 -8.24 0.69
N ASP A 70 11.00 -8.57 -0.02
CA ASP A 70 12.37 -8.33 0.43
C ASP A 70 12.75 -6.84 0.37
N ILE A 71 12.19 -6.08 -0.57
CA ILE A 71 12.37 -4.64 -0.64
C ILE A 71 11.72 -3.95 0.57
N LEU A 72 10.56 -4.45 1.01
CA LEU A 72 9.81 -3.90 2.15
C LEU A 72 10.28 -4.45 3.51
N LYS A 73 10.72 -5.70 3.56
CA LYS A 73 11.00 -6.47 4.79
C LYS A 73 12.44 -6.98 4.88
N GLY A 74 13.33 -6.66 3.95
CA GLY A 74 14.63 -7.34 3.82
C GLY A 74 15.60 -7.13 5.00
N THR A 75 15.74 -5.90 5.51
CA THR A 75 16.61 -5.63 6.67
C THR A 75 15.85 -4.97 7.81
N GLU A 76 16.30 -5.19 9.05
CA GLU A 76 15.70 -4.55 10.22
C GLU A 76 15.73 -3.02 10.13
N ALA A 77 16.80 -2.45 9.55
CA ALA A 77 16.88 -1.01 9.29
C ALA A 77 15.78 -0.53 8.32
N LYS A 78 15.51 -1.28 7.24
CA LYS A 78 14.42 -0.96 6.30
C LYS A 78 13.06 -1.09 6.97
N LYS A 79 12.83 -2.15 7.75
CA LYS A 79 11.58 -2.34 8.52
C LYS A 79 11.35 -1.20 9.51
N ALA A 80 12.38 -0.80 10.25
CA ALA A 80 12.30 0.31 11.21
C ALA A 80 11.95 1.62 10.49
N LYS A 81 12.58 1.89 9.34
CA LYS A 81 12.30 3.07 8.53
C LYS A 81 10.88 3.10 7.98
N TRP A 82 10.39 1.97 7.45
CA TRP A 82 9.00 1.83 7.04
C TRP A 82 8.03 2.00 8.21
N ARG A 83 8.35 1.45 9.39
CA ARG A 83 7.52 1.62 10.59
C ARG A 83 7.42 3.08 11.01
N GLU A 84 8.53 3.80 11.04
CA GLU A 84 8.54 5.25 11.33
C GLU A 84 7.73 6.03 10.29
N PHE A 85 7.93 5.73 9.01
CA PHE A 85 7.17 6.33 7.92
C PHE A 85 5.67 6.12 8.11
N CYS A 86 5.22 4.89 8.39
CA CYS A 86 3.82 4.55 8.58
C CYS A 86 3.22 5.28 9.78
N ASN A 87 3.89 5.26 10.94
CA ASN A 87 3.38 5.86 12.18
C ASN A 87 3.15 7.37 12.08
N LYS A 88 3.89 8.08 11.20
CA LYS A 88 3.66 9.50 10.93
C LYS A 88 2.23 9.81 10.46
N TYR A 89 1.56 8.84 9.84
CA TYR A 89 0.24 9.01 9.24
C TYR A 89 -0.91 8.47 10.08
N GLU A 90 -0.65 8.01 11.31
CA GLU A 90 -1.66 7.41 12.20
C GLU A 90 -2.92 8.27 12.37
N HIS A 91 -2.76 9.59 12.44
CA HIS A 91 -3.87 10.53 12.61
C HIS A 91 -4.21 11.34 11.36
N GLN A 92 -3.57 11.02 10.22
CA GLN A 92 -3.72 11.78 8.97
C GLN A 92 -4.38 10.94 7.87
N VAL A 93 -4.23 9.62 7.93
CA VAL A 93 -4.77 8.68 6.95
C VAL A 93 -5.63 7.67 7.70
N GLU A 94 -6.90 7.60 7.34
CA GLU A 94 -7.83 6.59 7.85
C GLU A 94 -7.32 5.19 7.49
N ASP A 95 -7.38 4.28 8.47
CA ASP A 95 -6.92 2.90 8.33
C ASP A 95 -5.49 2.76 7.80
N PHE A 96 -4.59 3.70 8.14
CA PHE A 96 -3.21 3.75 7.62
C PHE A 96 -2.44 2.41 7.75
N SER A 97 -2.72 1.65 8.81
CA SER A 97 -2.09 0.36 9.13
C SER A 97 -2.89 -0.86 8.67
N ALA A 98 -4.08 -0.67 8.08
CA ALA A 98 -4.86 -1.79 7.57
C ALA A 98 -4.15 -2.45 6.38
N GLY A 99 -4.12 -3.78 6.38
CA GLY A 99 -3.51 -4.55 5.30
C GLY A 99 -4.30 -4.42 3.99
N THR A 100 -3.58 -4.31 2.88
CA THR A 100 -4.14 -4.18 1.53
C THR A 100 -3.19 -4.73 0.47
N LEU A 101 -3.68 -4.89 -0.76
CA LEU A 101 -2.96 -5.51 -1.86
C LEU A 101 -2.30 -4.46 -2.75
N LEU A 102 -1.03 -4.68 -3.07
CA LEU A 102 -0.24 -3.86 -3.99
C LEU A 102 0.25 -4.72 -5.16
N ARG A 103 0.26 -4.16 -6.37
CA ARG A 103 0.85 -4.82 -7.54
C ARG A 103 2.36 -4.87 -7.38
N SER A 104 2.96 -6.05 -7.49
CA SER A 104 4.41 -6.22 -7.38
C SER A 104 5.09 -5.44 -8.51
N LYS A 105 4.71 -5.73 -9.75
CA LYS A 105 5.11 -4.98 -10.94
C LYS A 105 4.02 -4.03 -11.38
N CYS A 106 4.39 -2.77 -11.64
CA CYS A 106 3.43 -1.72 -12.02
C CYS A 106 2.87 -1.88 -13.45
N THR A 107 3.53 -2.66 -14.31
CA THR A 107 3.15 -2.89 -15.71
C THR A 107 2.13 -4.03 -15.88
N GLU A 108 1.93 -4.84 -14.85
CA GLU A 108 1.03 -5.99 -14.87
C GLU A 108 -0.20 -5.70 -13.98
N GLY A 109 -1.31 -6.41 -14.21
CA GLY A 109 -2.54 -6.31 -13.40
C GLY A 109 -2.41 -7.04 -12.05
N TYR A 110 -3.47 -7.03 -11.25
CA TYR A 110 -3.47 -7.84 -10.03
C TYR A 110 -3.64 -9.33 -10.39
N SER A 111 -2.69 -10.17 -9.96
CA SER A 111 -2.76 -11.63 -10.07
C SER A 111 -2.15 -12.28 -8.84
N GLN A 112 -2.26 -13.61 -8.71
CA GLN A 112 -1.68 -14.32 -7.57
C GLN A 112 -0.15 -14.12 -7.49
N GLU A 113 0.50 -14.08 -8.64
CA GLU A 113 1.95 -13.92 -8.80
C GLU A 113 2.41 -12.45 -8.82
N ASN A 114 1.53 -11.49 -9.13
CA ASN A 114 1.84 -10.06 -9.21
C ASN A 114 1.23 -9.24 -8.06
N THR A 115 0.95 -9.85 -6.91
CA THR A 115 0.35 -9.16 -5.77
C THR A 115 1.11 -9.44 -4.49
N ILE A 116 1.41 -8.39 -3.74
CA ILE A 116 2.00 -8.48 -2.40
C ILE A 116 1.12 -7.81 -1.36
N LEU A 117 1.31 -8.21 -0.10
CA LEU A 117 0.59 -7.64 1.01
C LEU A 117 1.36 -6.51 1.68
N VAL A 118 0.74 -5.33 1.76
CA VAL A 118 1.30 -4.12 2.36
C VAL A 118 0.29 -3.46 3.28
N VAL A 119 0.70 -2.49 4.09
CA VAL A 119 -0.26 -1.63 4.80
C VAL A 119 -0.74 -0.48 3.91
N ARG A 120 -1.92 0.07 4.21
CA ARG A 120 -2.59 1.12 3.42
C ARG A 120 -1.68 2.31 3.09
N ILE A 121 -0.90 2.78 4.05
CA ILE A 121 -0.01 3.93 3.82
C ILE A 121 1.19 3.59 2.92
N GLN A 122 1.69 2.35 2.96
CA GLN A 122 2.71 1.89 2.01
C GLN A 122 2.14 1.83 0.59
N PHE A 123 0.91 1.31 0.45
CA PHE A 123 0.19 1.32 -0.82
C PHE A 123 0.08 2.75 -1.37
N TYR A 124 -0.37 3.72 -0.57
CA TYR A 124 -0.49 5.10 -1.02
C TYR A 124 0.86 5.69 -1.40
N ALA A 125 1.90 5.54 -0.58
CA ALA A 125 3.23 6.06 -0.90
C ALA A 125 3.73 5.56 -2.26
N ILE A 126 3.59 4.26 -2.52
CA ILE A 126 4.10 3.62 -3.75
C ILE A 126 3.22 3.97 -4.95
N GLU A 127 1.89 3.85 -4.87
CA GLU A 127 1.00 4.11 -6.01
C GLU A 127 0.89 5.60 -6.35
N ILE A 128 0.97 6.49 -5.36
CA ILE A 128 1.07 7.95 -5.63
C ILE A 128 2.36 8.24 -6.39
N ALA A 129 3.48 7.63 -5.99
CA ALA A 129 4.74 7.81 -6.68
C ALA A 129 4.68 7.23 -8.11
N ARG A 130 4.10 6.04 -8.29
CA ARG A 130 3.84 5.43 -9.61
C ARG A 130 2.99 6.35 -10.51
N ASN A 131 1.95 6.97 -9.95
CA ASN A 131 1.09 7.92 -10.65
C ASN A 131 1.85 9.17 -11.10
N ARG A 132 2.62 9.80 -10.20
CA ARG A 132 3.36 11.04 -10.48
C ARG A 132 4.51 10.84 -11.46
N GLU A 133 5.16 9.69 -11.38
CA GLU A 133 6.33 9.37 -12.19
C GLU A 133 5.98 8.65 -13.50
N GLY A 134 4.68 8.43 -13.73
CA GLY A 134 4.17 7.95 -15.01
C GLY A 134 4.32 6.45 -15.22
N HIS A 135 4.47 5.67 -14.15
CA HIS A 135 4.40 4.20 -14.19
C HIS A 135 2.97 3.70 -14.42
N ASN A 136 1.97 4.51 -14.06
CA ASN A 136 0.54 4.21 -14.21
C ASN A 136 -0.11 5.02 -15.33
N LYS A 137 0.62 5.27 -16.43
CA LYS A 137 0.03 5.92 -17.60
C LYS A 137 -0.99 5.00 -18.24
N LEU A 138 -2.09 5.59 -18.70
CA LEU A 138 -3.05 4.84 -19.50
C LEU A 138 -2.44 4.65 -20.89
N ASP A 139 -2.09 3.41 -21.24
CA ASP A 139 -1.69 3.08 -22.60
C ASP A 139 -2.88 3.39 -23.53
N LYS A 140 -2.63 4.24 -24.54
CA LYS A 140 -3.62 4.68 -25.52
C LYS A 140 -3.66 3.77 -26.73
#